data_AF-A0A8J6M8U2-F1
#
_entry.id   AF-A0A8J6M8U2-F1
#
_cell.length_a   1.000
_cell.length_b   1.000
_cell.length_c   1.000
_cell.angle_alpha   90.00
_cell.angle_beta   90.00
_cell.angle_gamma   90.00
#
_symmetry.space_group_name_H-M   'P 1'
#
loop_
_entity.id
_entity.type
_entity.pdbx_description
1 polymer ?
#
loop_
_entity_poly.entity_id
_entity_poly.type
_entity_poly.pdbx_seq_one_letter_code
_entity_poly.pdbx_strand_id
1 'polypeptide(L)'
;MEPRDAVKLAYQSEFAGGHLIRDRRESLARLKTELAGVRQRPGAPLAETIGGGLVRVHLAALAEHGITPEQLNGWFADTAQRSRGSLEGLLQRLDVLRALAREGRLPFGRAAAERYLMDYAAQGYPPLSHSQAYRAAYRPAYRVVEAGLLPDP
;
A
#
# COMPACT_ATOMS: atom_id res chain seq x y z
N MET A 1 -10.13 10.07 -4.88
CA MET A 1 -9.95 8.75 -4.24
C MET A 1 -11.31 8.08 -4.23
N GLU A 2 -11.40 6.84 -4.70
CA GLU A 2 -12.64 6.06 -4.79
C GLU A 2 -12.70 4.99 -3.69
N PRO A 3 -13.87 4.36 -3.41
CA PRO A 3 -13.97 3.26 -2.46
C PRO A 3 -12.90 2.17 -2.65
N ARG A 4 -12.61 1.81 -3.90
CA ARG A 4 -11.55 0.87 -4.28
C ARG A 4 -10.18 1.22 -3.72
N ASP A 5 -9.83 2.50 -3.69
CA ASP A 5 -8.51 2.94 -3.22
C ASP A 5 -8.39 2.83 -1.70
N ALA A 6 -9.48 3.08 -0.99
CA ALA A 6 -9.56 2.89 0.46
C ALA A 6 -9.56 1.40 0.84
N VAL A 7 -10.29 0.55 0.10
CA VAL A 7 -10.25 -0.92 0.29
C VAL A 7 -8.85 -1.45 0.00
N LYS A 8 -8.17 -0.91 -1.02
CA LYS A 8 -6.76 -1.26 -1.28
C LYS A 8 -5.84 -0.89 -0.11
N LEU A 9 -6.05 0.26 0.53
CA LEU A 9 -5.30 0.63 1.73
C LEU A 9 -5.54 -0.37 2.87
N ALA A 10 -6.81 -0.70 3.15
CA ALA A 10 -7.16 -1.73 4.14
C ALA A 10 -6.47 -3.07 3.81
N TYR A 11 -6.51 -3.51 2.55
CA TYR A 11 -5.86 -4.72 2.09
C TYR A 11 -4.34 -4.69 2.32
N GLN A 12 -3.66 -3.60 1.96
CA GLN A 12 -2.22 -3.47 2.16
C GLN A 12 -1.83 -3.41 3.64
N SER A 13 -2.66 -2.82 4.49
CA SER A 13 -2.41 -2.78 5.94
C SER A 13 -2.57 -4.14 6.62
N GLU A 14 -3.11 -5.15 5.93
CA GLU A 14 -3.26 -6.52 6.41
C GLU A 14 -2.28 -7.49 5.74
N PHE A 15 -2.18 -7.45 4.41
CA PHE A 15 -1.41 -8.42 3.61
C PHE A 15 -0.10 -7.85 3.05
N ALA A 16 0.25 -6.62 3.40
CA ALA A 16 1.38 -5.89 2.83
C ALA A 16 1.35 -5.89 1.29
N GLY A 17 2.50 -6.14 0.67
CA GLY A 17 2.65 -6.36 -0.78
C GLY A 17 2.94 -7.81 -1.15
N GLY A 18 2.63 -8.77 -0.26
CA GLY A 18 3.14 -10.15 -0.34
C GLY A 18 2.83 -10.91 -1.63
N HIS A 19 1.71 -10.59 -2.28
CA HIS A 19 1.32 -11.20 -3.56
C HIS A 19 2.25 -10.87 -4.74
N LEU A 20 3.15 -9.89 -4.61
CA LEU A 20 3.99 -9.39 -5.71
C LEU A 20 5.35 -10.09 -5.85
N ILE A 21 5.85 -10.76 -4.82
CA ILE A 21 7.24 -11.23 -4.79
C ILE A 21 7.29 -12.75 -4.83
N ARG A 22 7.44 -13.28 -6.04
CA ARG A 22 7.82 -14.69 -6.27
C ARG A 22 9.33 -14.85 -6.39
N ASP A 23 10.01 -13.81 -6.88
CA ASP A 23 11.46 -13.77 -7.07
C ASP A 23 12.01 -12.39 -6.62
N ARG A 24 12.98 -12.40 -5.69
CA ARG A 24 13.62 -11.19 -5.15
C ARG A 24 14.40 -10.41 -6.22
N ARG A 25 15.06 -11.09 -7.14
CA ARG A 25 15.85 -10.48 -8.23
C ARG A 25 14.93 -9.83 -9.25
N GLU A 26 13.83 -10.51 -9.61
CA GLU A 26 12.84 -9.92 -10.52
C GLU A 26 12.18 -8.68 -9.89
N SER A 27 11.83 -8.75 -8.60
CA SER A 27 11.33 -7.61 -7.84
C SER A 27 12.31 -6.43 -7.84
N LEU A 28 13.60 -6.68 -7.64
CA LEU A 28 14.64 -5.66 -7.69
C LEU A 28 14.77 -5.04 -9.08
N ALA A 29 14.77 -5.86 -10.14
CA ALA A 29 14.85 -5.37 -11.51
C ALA A 29 13.68 -4.44 -11.84
N ARG A 30 12.45 -4.85 -11.48
CA ARG A 30 11.25 -4.02 -11.64
C ARG A 30 11.33 -2.71 -10.85
N LEU A 31 11.84 -2.76 -9.61
CA LEU A 31 12.04 -1.57 -8.78
C LEU A 31 13.03 -0.58 -9.42
N LYS A 32 14.16 -1.08 -9.96
CA LYS A 32 15.15 -0.23 -10.65
C LYS A 32 14.55 0.45 -11.89
N THR A 33 13.79 -0.30 -12.69
CA THR A 33 13.08 0.26 -13.85
C THR A 33 12.05 1.31 -13.44
N GLU A 34 11.29 1.06 -12.37
CA GLU A 34 10.32 2.03 -11.84
C GLU A 34 11.02 3.31 -11.38
N LEU A 35 12.12 3.19 -10.62
CA LEU A 35 12.89 4.32 -10.10
C LEU A 35 13.44 5.23 -11.21
N ALA A 36 13.82 4.67 -12.36
CA ALA A 36 14.27 5.46 -13.50
C ALA A 36 13.18 6.43 -14.03
N GLY A 37 11.90 6.09 -13.83
CA GLY A 37 10.75 6.93 -14.19
C GLY A 37 10.23 7.82 -13.05
N VAL A 38 10.76 7.69 -11.82
CA VAL A 38 10.27 8.43 -10.64
C VAL A 38 11.00 9.77 -10.53
N ARG A 39 10.25 10.86 -10.64
CA ARG A 39 10.74 12.19 -10.31
C ARG A 39 10.97 12.31 -8.80
N GLN A 40 12.20 12.57 -8.41
CA GLN A 40 12.57 12.84 -7.01
C GLN A 40 11.83 14.08 -6.49
N ARG A 41 11.40 14.03 -5.23
CA ARG A 41 10.66 15.11 -4.58
C ARG A 41 11.37 15.47 -3.27
N PRO A 42 12.29 16.47 -3.31
CA PRO A 42 12.99 16.93 -2.12
C PRO A 42 12.01 17.33 -1.01
N GLY A 43 12.25 16.89 0.22
CA GLY A 43 11.41 17.16 1.38
C GLY A 43 10.10 16.37 1.43
N ALA A 44 9.89 15.39 0.53
CA ALA A 44 8.80 14.45 0.68
C ALA A 44 9.10 13.50 1.86
N PRO A 45 8.10 13.11 2.66
CA PRO A 45 8.32 12.14 3.73
C PRO A 45 8.84 10.82 3.14
N LEU A 46 9.81 10.19 3.83
CA LEU A 46 10.31 8.88 3.43
C LEU A 46 9.18 7.84 3.41
N ALA A 47 8.34 7.86 4.44
CA ALA A 47 7.32 6.83 4.64
C ALA A 47 6.01 7.38 5.23
N GLU A 48 4.91 6.73 4.86
CA GLU A 48 3.56 6.98 5.40
C GLU A 48 3.06 5.71 6.12
N THR A 49 2.62 5.85 7.38
CA THR A 49 2.01 4.73 8.12
C THR A 49 0.65 4.35 7.54
N ILE A 50 0.46 3.06 7.29
CA ILE A 50 -0.80 2.52 6.75
C ILE A 50 -1.54 1.62 7.74
N GLY A 51 -1.01 1.44 8.96
CA GLY A 51 -1.56 0.55 9.99
C GLY A 51 -0.94 -0.86 9.95
N GLY A 52 -1.19 -1.65 11.01
CA GLY A 52 -0.65 -3.01 11.12
C GLY A 52 0.87 -3.08 11.29
N GLY A 53 1.52 -2.01 11.76
CA GLY A 53 2.99 -1.91 11.80
C GLY A 53 3.65 -1.74 10.43
N LEU A 54 2.86 -1.47 9.38
CA LEU A 54 3.31 -1.29 8.01
C LEU A 54 3.35 0.18 7.61
N VAL A 55 4.27 0.49 6.71
CA VAL A 55 4.45 1.81 6.10
C VAL A 55 4.61 1.69 4.59
N ARG A 56 4.24 2.74 3.86
CA ARG A 56 4.54 2.93 2.44
C ARG A 56 5.77 3.79 2.30
N VAL A 57 6.88 3.22 1.84
CA VAL A 57 8.11 3.96 1.56
C VAL A 57 8.04 4.58 0.18
N HIS A 58 8.16 5.90 0.08
CA HIS A 58 8.06 6.65 -1.16
C HIS A 58 9.35 6.53 -1.98
N LEU A 59 9.22 6.07 -3.22
CA LEU A 59 10.37 5.92 -4.13
C LEU A 59 11.03 7.26 -4.47
N ALA A 60 10.28 8.35 -4.39
CA ALA A 60 10.75 9.70 -4.69
C ALA A 60 11.60 10.33 -3.56
N ALA A 61 11.70 9.69 -2.40
CA ALA A 61 12.46 10.16 -1.24
C ALA A 61 13.71 9.30 -0.95
N LEU A 62 13.92 8.19 -1.66
CA LEU A 62 14.99 7.25 -1.34
C LEU A 62 16.40 7.87 -1.40
N ALA A 63 16.65 8.69 -2.44
CA ALA A 63 17.96 9.29 -2.65
C ALA A 63 18.33 10.28 -1.53
N GLU A 64 17.36 11.06 -1.06
CA GLU A 64 17.53 12.03 0.03
C GLU A 64 17.90 11.35 1.35
N HIS A 65 17.34 10.15 1.58
CA HIS A 65 17.60 9.35 2.78
C HIS A 65 18.74 8.33 2.62
N GLY A 66 19.49 8.37 1.51
CA GLY A 66 20.61 7.45 1.26
C GLY A 66 20.21 5.97 1.15
N ILE A 67 18.94 5.67 0.86
CA ILE A 67 18.42 4.31 0.78
C ILE A 67 18.60 3.77 -0.64
N THR A 68 19.32 2.66 -0.76
CA THR A 68 19.53 2.00 -2.06
C THR A 68 18.31 1.18 -2.49
N PRO A 69 18.10 0.97 -3.80
CA PRO A 69 17.07 0.06 -4.30
C PRO A 69 17.18 -1.35 -3.74
N GLU A 70 18.41 -1.84 -3.51
CA GLU A 70 18.72 -3.14 -2.93
C GLU A 70 18.21 -3.24 -1.49
N GLN A 71 18.47 -2.22 -0.66
CA GLN A 71 17.98 -2.17 0.72
C GLN A 71 16.46 -2.17 0.75
N LEU A 72 15.82 -1.28 -0.01
CA LEU A 72 14.36 -1.22 -0.06
C LEU A 72 13.74 -2.53 -0.53
N ASN A 73 14.31 -3.16 -1.57
CA ASN A 73 13.81 -4.44 -2.06
C ASN A 73 14.02 -5.57 -1.04
N GLY A 74 15.10 -5.53 -0.26
CA GLY A 74 15.34 -6.41 0.87
C GLY A 74 14.20 -6.30 1.89
N TRP A 75 13.95 -5.10 2.40
CA TRP A 75 12.87 -4.85 3.37
C TRP A 75 11.49 -5.22 2.84
N PHE A 76 11.21 -4.89 1.57
CA PHE A 76 9.97 -5.23 0.90
C PHE A 76 9.76 -6.75 0.82
N ALA A 77 10.82 -7.50 0.46
CA ALA A 77 10.78 -8.95 0.39
C ALA A 77 10.65 -9.62 1.76
N ASP A 78 11.33 -9.09 2.77
CA ASP A 78 11.26 -9.61 4.14
C ASP A 78 9.85 -9.39 4.71
N THR A 79 9.30 -8.19 4.52
CA THR A 79 7.92 -7.84 4.90
C THR A 79 6.91 -8.76 4.22
N ALA A 80 7.06 -8.99 2.91
CA ALA A 80 6.19 -9.88 2.16
C ALA A 80 6.22 -11.33 2.67
N GLN A 81 7.38 -11.82 3.11
CA GLN A 81 7.55 -13.18 3.65
C GLN A 81 7.01 -13.32 5.08
N ARG A 82 7.08 -12.25 5.88
CA ARG A 82 6.61 -12.23 7.27
C ARG A 82 5.12 -11.93 7.40
N SER A 83 4.55 -11.23 6.41
CA SER A 83 3.13 -10.86 6.40
C SER A 83 2.23 -12.09 6.43
N ARG A 84 1.59 -12.33 7.58
CA ARG A 84 0.63 -13.41 7.82
C ARG A 84 -0.81 -12.88 7.92
N GLY A 85 -1.16 -11.92 7.07
CA GLY A 85 -2.51 -11.37 7.03
C GLY A 85 -3.57 -12.47 6.91
N SER A 86 -4.74 -12.25 7.50
CA SER A 86 -5.87 -13.15 7.49
C SER A 86 -7.11 -12.47 6.91
N LEU A 87 -8.07 -13.28 6.45
CA LEU A 87 -9.36 -12.75 6.04
C LEU A 87 -10.05 -12.02 7.20
N GLU A 88 -9.95 -12.55 8.42
CA GLU A 88 -10.51 -11.90 9.61
C GLU A 88 -9.92 -10.51 9.85
N GLY A 89 -8.59 -10.37 9.79
CA GLY A 89 -7.91 -9.08 9.95
C GLY A 89 -8.26 -8.08 8.83
N LEU A 90 -8.50 -8.57 7.61
CA LEU A 90 -9.03 -7.75 6.53
C LEU A 90 -10.45 -7.27 6.85
N LEU A 91 -11.36 -8.16 7.26
CA LEU A 91 -12.75 -7.82 7.55
C LEU A 91 -12.84 -6.74 8.65
N GLN A 92 -12.03 -6.85 9.71
CA GLN A 92 -11.95 -5.85 10.77
C GLN A 92 -11.57 -4.45 10.21
N ARG A 93 -10.62 -4.39 9.27
CA ARG A 93 -10.25 -3.12 8.62
C ARG A 93 -11.32 -2.59 7.69
N LEU A 94 -12.04 -3.47 7.00
CA LEU A 94 -13.19 -3.06 6.18
C LEU A 94 -14.33 -2.51 7.05
N ASP A 95 -14.50 -3.01 8.28
CA ASP A 95 -15.46 -2.44 9.24
C ASP A 95 -15.05 -1.04 9.71
N VAL A 96 -13.76 -0.79 9.93
CA VAL A 96 -13.26 0.57 10.18
C VAL A 96 -13.57 1.47 8.99
N LEU A 97 -13.33 1.00 7.75
CA LEU A 97 -13.67 1.76 6.55
C LEU A 97 -15.18 2.08 6.48
N ARG A 98 -16.05 1.11 6.79
CA ARG A 98 -17.51 1.34 6.88
C ARG A 98 -17.85 2.41 7.91
N ALA A 99 -17.25 2.37 9.09
CA ALA A 99 -17.46 3.38 10.14
C ALA A 99 -17.06 4.78 9.65
N LEU A 100 -15.86 4.92 9.07
CA LEU A 100 -15.39 6.19 8.51
C LEU A 100 -16.29 6.73 7.38
N ALA A 101 -16.83 5.84 6.53
CA ALA A 101 -17.77 6.23 5.49
C ALA A 101 -19.13 6.70 6.06
N ARG A 102 -19.58 6.08 7.15
CA ARG A 102 -20.80 6.46 7.89
C ARG A 102 -20.63 7.82 8.58
N GLU A 103 -19.44 8.09 9.10
CA GLU A 103 -19.08 9.35 9.76
C GLU A 103 -18.81 10.50 8.78
N GLY A 104 -18.82 10.24 7.45
CA GLY A 104 -18.53 11.26 6.44
C GLY A 104 -17.05 11.68 6.39
N ARG A 105 -16.15 10.85 6.93
CA ARG A 105 -14.70 11.12 6.99
C ARG A 105 -13.93 10.68 5.74
N LEU A 106 -14.64 10.14 4.76
CA LEU A 106 -14.08 9.68 3.48
C LEU A 106 -14.63 10.56 2.35
N PRO A 107 -13.89 10.71 1.23
CA PRO A 107 -14.31 11.51 0.08
C PRO A 107 -15.45 10.86 -0.74
N PHE A 108 -16.07 9.81 -0.21
CA PHE A 108 -17.23 9.12 -0.77
C PHE A 108 -18.19 8.79 0.37
N GLY A 109 -19.49 8.82 0.07
CA GLY A 109 -20.53 8.57 1.07
C GLY A 109 -20.71 7.08 1.40
N ARG A 110 -21.40 6.83 2.53
CA ARG A 110 -21.80 5.49 3.00
C ARG A 110 -22.34 4.58 1.90
N ALA A 111 -23.31 5.05 1.10
CA ALA A 111 -23.96 4.22 0.08
C ALA A 111 -22.98 3.71 -0.99
N ALA A 112 -21.99 4.52 -1.38
CA ALA A 112 -20.96 4.12 -2.32
C ALA A 112 -19.99 3.10 -1.69
N ALA A 113 -19.65 3.28 -0.41
CA ALA A 113 -18.81 2.35 0.32
C ALA A 113 -19.46 0.97 0.46
N GLU A 114 -20.72 0.91 0.91
CA GLU A 114 -21.44 -0.36 1.11
C GLU A 114 -21.60 -1.14 -0.19
N ARG A 115 -22.02 -0.47 -1.28
CA ARG A 115 -22.13 -1.11 -2.59
C ARG A 115 -20.81 -1.73 -3.02
N TYR A 116 -19.72 -0.98 -2.93
CA TYR A 116 -18.40 -1.48 -3.31
C TYR A 116 -17.95 -2.67 -2.45
N LEU A 117 -18.19 -2.61 -1.14
CA LEU A 117 -17.81 -3.68 -0.22
C LEU A 117 -18.63 -4.96 -0.44
N MET A 118 -19.91 -4.85 -0.79
CA MET A 118 -20.74 -5.98 -1.19
C MET A 118 -20.20 -6.66 -2.46
N ASP A 119 -19.92 -5.87 -3.50
CA ASP A 119 -19.35 -6.37 -4.76
C ASP A 119 -17.97 -7.02 -4.52
N TYR A 120 -17.15 -6.43 -3.65
CA TYR A 120 -15.83 -6.94 -3.29
C TYR A 120 -15.91 -8.25 -2.51
N ALA A 121 -16.86 -8.37 -1.58
CA ALA A 121 -17.13 -9.59 -0.84
C ALA A 121 -17.63 -10.71 -1.75
N ALA A 122 -18.52 -10.41 -2.70
CA ALA A 122 -19.03 -11.37 -3.68
C ALA A 122 -17.92 -11.97 -4.58
N GLN A 123 -16.82 -11.24 -4.76
CA GLN A 123 -15.64 -11.70 -5.51
C GLN A 123 -14.64 -12.50 -4.65
N GLY A 124 -14.89 -12.67 -3.35
CA GLY A 124 -13.99 -13.39 -2.44
C GLY A 124 -12.74 -12.60 -2.04
N TYR A 125 -12.83 -11.27 -1.97
CA TYR A 125 -11.75 -10.38 -1.50
C TYR A 125 -10.42 -10.48 -2.28
N PRO A 126 -10.44 -10.40 -3.63
CA PRO A 126 -9.21 -10.51 -4.42
C PRO A 126 -8.23 -9.35 -4.15
N PRO A 127 -6.93 -9.52 -4.46
CA PRO A 127 -5.96 -8.42 -4.43
C PRO A 127 -6.38 -7.26 -5.33
N LEU A 128 -6.15 -6.03 -4.87
CA LEU A 128 -6.60 -4.82 -5.55
C LEU A 128 -5.47 -4.00 -6.17
N SER A 129 -5.72 -3.55 -7.40
CA SER A 129 -5.03 -2.41 -8.00
C SER A 129 -5.72 -1.08 -7.66
N HIS A 130 -4.99 0.04 -7.72
CA HIS A 130 -5.57 1.39 -7.59
C HIS A 130 -6.54 1.69 -8.74
N SER A 131 -7.52 2.58 -8.49
CA SER A 131 -8.38 3.13 -9.54
C SER A 131 -7.57 3.91 -10.57
N GLN A 132 -8.08 4.05 -11.80
CA GLN A 132 -7.42 4.86 -12.83
C GLN A 132 -7.32 6.33 -12.41
N ALA A 133 -8.40 6.87 -11.80
CA ALA A 133 -8.42 8.22 -11.27
C ALA A 133 -7.32 8.44 -10.20
N TYR A 134 -7.13 7.48 -9.28
CA TYR A 134 -6.07 7.55 -8.29
C TYR A 134 -4.67 7.49 -8.93
N ARG A 135 -4.46 6.59 -9.90
CA ARG A 135 -3.18 6.50 -10.60
C ARG A 135 -2.85 7.79 -11.36
N ALA A 136 -3.84 8.40 -12.01
CA ALA A 136 -3.67 9.64 -12.76
C ALA A 136 -3.32 10.82 -11.83
N ALA A 137 -4.01 10.94 -10.69
CA ALA A 137 -3.83 12.05 -9.76
C ALA A 137 -2.53 11.93 -8.94
N TYR A 138 -2.20 10.74 -8.45
CA TYR A 138 -1.14 10.57 -7.45
C TYR A 138 0.12 9.89 -7.97
N ARG A 139 0.05 9.19 -9.12
CA ARG A 139 1.14 8.36 -9.68
C ARG A 139 1.89 7.60 -8.57
N PRO A 140 1.17 6.76 -7.80
CA PRO A 140 1.72 6.17 -6.59
C PRO A 140 2.95 5.32 -6.92
N ALA A 141 4.09 5.69 -6.32
CA ALA A 141 5.36 5.01 -6.43
C ALA A 141 5.89 4.76 -5.02
N TYR A 142 5.63 3.56 -4.49
CA TYR A 142 6.03 3.17 -3.15
C TYR A 142 6.26 1.65 -3.03
N ARG A 143 6.85 1.23 -1.92
CA ARG A 143 6.87 -0.17 -1.46
C ARG A 143 6.33 -0.25 -0.03
N VAL A 144 5.60 -1.32 0.27
CA VAL A 144 5.01 -1.53 1.61
C VAL A 144 5.98 -2.36 2.44
N VAL A 145 6.49 -1.80 3.54
CA VAL A 145 7.46 -2.46 4.42
C VAL A 145 6.99 -2.42 5.88
N GLU A 146 7.51 -3.32 6.72
CA GLU A 146 7.43 -3.22 8.17
C GLU A 146 8.16 -1.96 8.65
N ALA A 147 7.51 -1.16 9.49
CA ALA A 147 8.06 0.09 9.99
C ALA A 147 9.40 -0.10 10.71
N GLY A 148 9.53 -1.19 11.49
CA GLY A 148 10.75 -1.51 12.23
C GLY A 148 11.95 -1.95 11.38
N LEU A 149 11.81 -2.03 10.05
CA LEU A 149 12.93 -2.24 9.14
C LEU A 149 13.54 -0.94 8.62
N LEU A 150 12.86 0.18 8.80
CA LEU A 150 13.40 1.49 8.42
C LEU A 150 14.46 1.95 9.43
N PRO A 151 15.49 2.69 8.98
CA PRO A 151 16.42 3.33 9.89
C PRO A 151 15.67 4.35 10.76
N ASP A 152 16.15 4.51 12.00
CA ASP A 152 15.67 5.60 12.87
C ASP A 152 15.98 6.96 12.21
N PRO A 153 15.05 7.93 12.31
CA PRO A 153 15.21 9.26 11.72
C PRO A 153 16.36 10.08 12.34
#